data_AF-A0A139AWY0-F1
#
_entry.id   AF-A0A139AWY0-F1
#
_cell.length_a   1.000
_cell.length_b   1.000
_cell.length_c   1.000
_cell.angle_alpha   90.00
_cell.angle_beta   90.00
_cell.angle_gamma   90.00
#
_symmetry.space_group_name_H-M   'P 1'
#
loop_
_entity.id
_entity.type
_entity.pdbx_description
1 polymer ?
#
loop_
_entity_poly.entity_id
_entity_poly.type
_entity_poly.pdbx_seq_one_letter_code
_entity_poly.pdbx_strand_id
1 'polypeptide(L)'
;MSAPDPTNGTGFCESSNLSPGTPEYFSAATAPFITLFALYGLLGSYRQPPSVCLVYAFVAVNGVVSFMGHWVATHDSVWSVLDQLTIVIPLFLADYGLLDDVTRHWARDKVLSNTAYNIVKALSSLGAAGGITLAIGLSPLSTTTLEIIFIVLAVVLFALVYLTYRQGRGRGVSMLPVASVVVMVIAAVFWNTNERFCSAIPPERRRFVPGHALWHIAIGFGVYIITQYATYVLHDSGVRRIKMTPTLRVIIEDIGRTHTVRPDVGNALPSWLQRKPSLSKFWVRANPKPEAKGEGDLARDMESGAVAVRLSPGCARHHVTWPHPSCKPAGELPLEPSQSTIYID
;
A
#
# COMPACT_ATOMS: atom_id res chain seq x y z
N MET A 1 -23.05 -49.83 26.16
CA MET A 1 -21.92 -49.30 25.40
C MET A 1 -22.34 -47.95 24.85
N SER A 2 -21.93 -46.87 25.49
CA SER A 2 -22.08 -45.51 24.96
C SER A 2 -21.34 -45.45 23.62
N ALA A 3 -21.99 -44.95 22.57
CA ALA A 3 -21.32 -44.70 21.30
C ALA A 3 -20.11 -43.79 21.57
N PRO A 4 -18.92 -44.10 21.03
CA PRO A 4 -17.77 -43.22 21.17
C PRO A 4 -18.16 -41.83 20.67
N ASP A 5 -17.88 -40.83 21.49
CA ASP A 5 -18.20 -39.43 21.19
C ASP A 5 -17.44 -39.02 19.91
N PRO A 6 -18.12 -38.79 18.78
CA PRO A 6 -17.49 -38.45 17.52
C PRO A 6 -16.80 -37.07 17.55
N THR A 7 -16.89 -36.34 18.67
CA THR A 7 -16.24 -35.04 18.88
C THR A 7 -14.79 -35.14 19.36
N ASN A 8 -14.28 -36.32 19.70
CA ASN A 8 -12.86 -36.50 20.05
C ASN A 8 -11.93 -36.63 18.82
N GLY A 9 -12.48 -36.52 17.60
CA GLY A 9 -11.66 -36.37 16.39
C GLY A 9 -11.11 -34.95 16.35
N THR A 10 -9.85 -34.78 16.71
CA THR A 10 -9.19 -33.46 16.69
C THR A 10 -9.04 -32.87 15.28
N GLY A 11 -9.35 -33.64 14.22
CA GLY A 11 -9.25 -33.33 12.78
C GLY A 11 -10.18 -32.25 12.22
N PHE A 12 -9.80 -31.64 11.08
CA PHE A 12 -10.75 -30.88 10.26
C PHE A 12 -11.76 -31.83 9.61
N CYS A 13 -12.81 -31.28 8.98
CA CYS A 13 -13.86 -32.11 8.40
C CYS A 13 -13.33 -33.19 7.43
N GLU A 14 -12.30 -32.88 6.65
CA GLU A 14 -11.66 -33.77 5.67
C GLU A 14 -11.10 -35.07 6.31
N SER A 15 -10.51 -34.97 7.51
CA SER A 15 -9.88 -36.09 8.22
C SER A 15 -10.78 -36.72 9.29
N SER A 16 -11.95 -36.15 9.57
CA SER A 16 -12.82 -36.52 10.71
C SER A 16 -13.27 -37.99 10.81
N ASN A 17 -13.20 -38.78 9.73
CA ASN A 17 -13.51 -40.22 9.76
C ASN A 17 -12.34 -41.12 9.34
N LEU A 18 -11.16 -40.53 9.18
CA LEU A 18 -9.96 -41.27 8.82
C LEU A 18 -9.20 -41.63 10.10
N SER A 19 -8.27 -42.58 9.98
CA SER A 19 -7.40 -42.91 11.11
C SER A 19 -6.60 -41.65 11.54
N PRO A 20 -6.36 -41.44 12.85
CA PRO A 20 -5.53 -40.34 13.31
C PRO A 20 -4.21 -40.27 12.54
N GLY A 21 -3.80 -39.05 12.13
CA GLY A 21 -2.60 -38.84 11.31
C GLY A 21 -2.79 -39.08 9.81
N THR A 22 -4.00 -39.33 9.33
CA THR A 22 -4.26 -39.36 7.88
C THR A 22 -4.16 -37.93 7.31
N PRO A 23 -3.36 -37.71 6.25
CA PRO A 23 -3.23 -36.38 5.64
C PRO A 23 -4.55 -35.83 5.13
N GLU A 24 -4.72 -34.51 5.26
CA GLU A 24 -5.81 -33.75 4.66
C GLU A 24 -5.37 -33.29 3.26
N TYR A 25 -5.43 -34.20 2.29
CA TYR A 25 -4.86 -34.02 0.95
C TYR A 25 -5.32 -32.77 0.22
N PHE A 26 -6.61 -32.41 0.26
CA PHE A 26 -7.11 -31.21 -0.42
C PHE A 26 -6.62 -29.94 0.28
N SER A 27 -6.70 -29.92 1.61
CA SER A 27 -6.23 -28.79 2.42
C SER A 27 -4.71 -28.60 2.26
N ALA A 28 -3.93 -29.68 2.35
CA ALA A 28 -2.51 -29.69 2.10
C ALA A 28 -2.19 -29.22 0.67
N ALA A 29 -2.82 -29.79 -0.37
CA ALA A 29 -2.52 -29.43 -1.76
C ALA A 29 -2.83 -27.96 -2.10
N THR A 30 -3.73 -27.31 -1.37
CA THR A 30 -4.13 -25.91 -1.60
C THR A 30 -3.34 -24.91 -0.76
N ALA A 31 -2.78 -25.29 0.38
CA ALA A 31 -1.96 -24.41 1.22
C ALA A 31 -0.77 -23.73 0.48
N PRO A 32 -0.05 -24.40 -0.46
CA PRO A 32 0.99 -23.76 -1.25
C PRO A 32 0.53 -22.55 -2.08
N PHE A 33 -0.77 -22.42 -2.39
CA PHE A 33 -1.28 -21.23 -3.08
C PHE A 33 -1.10 -19.97 -2.22
N ILE A 34 -1.20 -20.06 -0.90
CA ILE A 34 -0.91 -18.96 0.02
C ILE A 34 0.55 -18.49 -0.18
N THR A 35 1.49 -19.44 -0.24
CA THR A 35 2.90 -19.16 -0.51
C THR A 35 3.10 -18.55 -1.89
N LEU A 36 2.47 -19.10 -2.93
CA LEU A 36 2.59 -18.59 -4.30
C LEU A 36 2.11 -17.14 -4.42
N PHE A 37 0.95 -16.81 -3.85
CA PHE A 37 0.44 -15.43 -3.88
C PHE A 37 1.34 -14.47 -3.11
N ALA A 38 1.87 -14.89 -1.96
CA ALA A 38 2.78 -14.06 -1.17
C ALA A 38 4.14 -13.84 -1.87
N LEU A 39 4.72 -14.87 -2.47
CA LEU A 39 5.94 -14.76 -3.27
C LEU A 39 5.73 -13.87 -4.50
N TYR A 40 4.59 -14.00 -5.18
CA TYR A 40 4.23 -13.10 -6.28
C TYR A 40 4.16 -11.64 -5.80
N GLY A 41 3.58 -11.42 -4.62
CA GLY A 41 3.63 -10.14 -3.91
C GLY A 41 5.06 -9.62 -3.72
N LEU A 42 5.96 -10.44 -3.15
CA LEU A 42 7.37 -10.07 -2.91
C LEU A 42 8.14 -9.74 -4.18
N LEU A 43 7.94 -10.51 -5.26
CA LEU A 43 8.62 -10.27 -6.54
C LEU A 43 8.18 -8.94 -7.18
N GLY A 44 6.91 -8.57 -7.04
CA GLY A 44 6.40 -7.26 -7.44
C GLY A 44 6.82 -6.11 -6.51
N SER A 45 7.52 -6.40 -5.40
CA SER A 45 7.69 -5.49 -4.27
C SER A 45 9.07 -4.83 -4.15
N TYR A 46 9.85 -4.71 -5.23
CA TYR A 46 11.23 -4.19 -5.19
C TYR A 46 11.39 -2.77 -4.56
N ARG A 47 10.30 -2.01 -4.39
CA ARG A 47 10.31 -0.68 -3.72
C ARG A 47 9.30 -0.55 -2.58
N GLN A 48 8.85 -1.66 -2.00
CA GLN A 48 7.85 -1.60 -0.94
C GLN A 48 8.45 -1.25 0.42
N PRO A 49 7.66 -0.67 1.33
CA PRO A 49 8.06 -0.51 2.71
C PRO A 49 8.46 -1.87 3.33
N PRO A 50 9.51 -1.92 4.18
CA PRO A 50 9.95 -3.16 4.81
C PRO A 50 8.85 -3.92 5.55
N SER A 51 7.88 -3.22 6.14
CA SER A 51 6.73 -3.83 6.81
C SER A 51 5.87 -4.67 5.85
N VAL A 52 5.67 -4.21 4.62
CA VAL A 52 4.91 -4.95 3.60
C VAL A 52 5.69 -6.19 3.16
N CYS A 53 7.00 -6.07 2.94
CA CYS A 53 7.85 -7.21 2.63
C CYS A 53 7.81 -8.26 3.76
N LEU A 54 7.83 -7.83 5.02
CA LEU A 54 7.70 -8.72 6.17
C LEU A 54 6.34 -9.42 6.21
N VAL A 55 5.23 -8.70 5.95
CA VAL A 55 3.89 -9.31 5.86
C VAL A 55 3.89 -10.41 4.81
N TYR A 56 4.34 -10.14 3.58
CA TYR A 56 4.40 -11.20 2.56
C TYR A 56 5.33 -12.34 2.94
N ALA A 57 6.48 -12.08 3.55
CA ALA A 57 7.39 -13.14 3.98
C ALA A 57 6.73 -14.08 4.99
N PHE A 58 6.02 -13.54 5.99
CA PHE A 58 5.29 -14.35 6.96
C PHE A 58 4.11 -15.10 6.35
N VAL A 59 3.36 -14.49 5.43
CA VAL A 59 2.29 -15.18 4.70
C VAL A 59 2.87 -16.30 3.82
N ALA A 60 4.04 -16.11 3.22
CA ALA A 60 4.71 -17.15 2.45
C ALA A 60 5.10 -18.34 3.32
N VAL A 61 5.66 -18.08 4.51
CA VAL A 61 5.96 -19.09 5.52
C VAL A 61 4.67 -19.80 5.98
N ASN A 62 3.58 -19.05 6.18
CA ASN A 62 2.30 -19.64 6.57
C ASN A 62 1.82 -20.72 5.61
N GLY A 63 1.85 -20.48 4.28
CA GLY A 63 1.44 -21.51 3.32
C GLY A 63 2.28 -22.80 3.38
N VAL A 64 3.58 -22.68 3.68
CA VAL A 64 4.48 -23.85 3.87
C VAL A 64 4.15 -24.59 5.16
N VAL A 65 3.96 -23.85 6.25
CA VAL A 65 3.66 -24.44 7.56
C VAL A 65 2.27 -25.08 7.57
N SER A 66 1.28 -24.43 6.97
CA SER A 66 -0.06 -24.95 6.74
C SER A 66 -0.02 -26.25 5.94
N PHE A 67 0.76 -26.29 4.83
CA PHE A 67 0.97 -27.53 4.08
C PHE A 67 1.48 -28.66 4.98
N MET A 68 2.51 -28.39 5.80
CA MET A 68 3.07 -29.38 6.72
C MET A 68 2.06 -29.82 7.80
N GLY A 69 1.27 -28.89 8.34
CA GLY A 69 0.22 -29.17 9.32
C GLY A 69 -0.83 -30.14 8.78
N HIS A 70 -1.38 -29.83 7.60
CA HIS A 70 -2.38 -30.66 6.93
C HIS A 70 -1.80 -31.99 6.42
N TRP A 71 -0.52 -32.01 6.02
CA TRP A 71 0.13 -33.24 5.57
C TRP A 71 0.39 -34.22 6.70
N VAL A 72 0.82 -33.73 7.87
CA VAL A 72 1.11 -34.59 9.02
C VAL A 72 -0.18 -35.02 9.75
N ALA A 73 -1.29 -34.27 9.63
CA ALA A 73 -2.57 -34.79 10.11
C ALA A 73 -2.74 -34.72 11.64
N THR A 74 -1.91 -33.94 12.35
CA THR A 74 -1.82 -33.97 13.82
C THR A 74 -2.06 -32.58 14.42
N HIS A 75 -3.23 -32.40 15.01
CA HIS A 75 -3.68 -31.12 15.57
C HIS A 75 -2.85 -30.62 16.75
N ASP A 76 -2.23 -31.53 17.50
CA ASP A 76 -1.34 -31.20 18.63
C ASP A 76 0.14 -31.09 18.21
N SER A 77 0.43 -31.07 16.91
CA SER A 77 1.80 -30.93 16.44
C SER A 77 2.29 -29.49 16.49
N VAL A 78 3.62 -29.36 16.53
CA VAL A 78 4.29 -28.05 16.38
C VAL A 78 3.86 -27.34 15.09
N TRP A 79 3.49 -28.09 14.05
CA TRP A 79 3.04 -27.54 12.77
C TRP A 79 1.70 -26.83 12.89
N SER A 80 0.75 -27.36 13.66
CA SER A 80 -0.55 -26.72 13.91
C SER A 80 -0.37 -25.39 14.65
N VAL A 81 0.49 -25.37 15.67
CA VAL A 81 0.83 -24.15 16.42
C VAL A 81 1.52 -23.13 15.52
N LEU A 82 2.51 -23.56 14.72
CA LEU A 82 3.21 -22.67 13.82
C LEU A 82 2.28 -22.14 12.71
N ASP A 83 1.32 -22.94 12.22
CA ASP A 83 0.36 -22.51 11.20
C ASP A 83 -0.46 -21.34 11.75
N GLN A 84 -1.09 -21.52 12.91
CA GLN A 84 -1.87 -20.47 13.55
C GLN A 84 -1.04 -19.21 13.88
N LEU A 85 0.17 -19.38 14.42
CA LEU A 85 1.05 -18.25 14.75
C LEU A 85 1.47 -17.47 13.50
N THR A 86 1.77 -18.17 12.40
CA THR A 86 2.19 -17.54 11.14
C THR A 86 1.06 -16.84 10.40
N ILE A 87 -0.21 -17.07 10.77
CA ILE A 87 -1.37 -16.25 10.33
C ILE A 87 -1.51 -14.99 11.20
N VAL A 88 -1.33 -15.11 12.53
CA VAL A 88 -1.54 -14.00 13.48
C VAL A 88 -0.46 -12.91 13.36
N ILE A 89 0.80 -13.30 13.22
CA ILE A 89 1.93 -12.36 13.11
C ILE A 89 1.77 -11.36 11.93
N PRO A 90 1.50 -11.79 10.68
CA PRO A 90 1.35 -10.86 9.56
C PRO A 90 0.13 -9.94 9.72
N LEU A 91 -0.93 -10.35 10.44
CA LEU A 91 -2.05 -9.45 10.76
C LEU A 91 -1.60 -8.32 11.69
N PHE A 92 -0.87 -8.61 12.76
CA PHE A 92 -0.30 -7.56 13.63
C PHE A 92 0.57 -6.57 12.84
N LEU A 93 1.41 -7.08 11.93
CA LEU A 93 2.27 -6.25 11.09
C LEU A 93 1.47 -5.38 10.11
N ALA A 94 0.42 -5.95 9.49
CA ALA A 94 -0.46 -5.24 8.57
C ALA A 94 -1.26 -4.14 9.29
N ASP A 95 -1.86 -4.46 10.45
CA ASP A 95 -2.59 -3.53 11.29
C ASP A 95 -1.72 -2.37 11.73
N TYR A 96 -0.51 -2.66 12.23
CA TYR A 96 0.46 -1.65 12.60
C TYR A 96 0.82 -0.73 11.42
N GLY A 97 1.08 -1.30 10.24
CA GLY A 97 1.44 -0.55 9.04
C GLY A 97 0.32 0.40 8.58
N LEU A 98 -0.93 -0.07 8.58
CA LEU A 98 -2.09 0.73 8.20
C LEU A 98 -2.43 1.79 9.25
N LEU A 99 -2.35 1.45 10.54
CA LEU A 99 -2.60 2.39 11.62
C LEU A 99 -1.58 3.53 11.62
N ASP A 100 -0.30 3.24 11.35
CA ASP A 100 0.74 4.25 11.20
C ASP A 100 0.44 5.18 10.00
N ASP A 101 -0.11 4.68 8.89
CA ASP A 101 -0.52 5.54 7.76
C ASP A 101 -1.74 6.43 8.09
N VAL A 102 -2.79 5.85 8.68
CA VAL A 102 -4.00 6.58 9.09
C VAL A 102 -3.63 7.71 10.05
N THR A 103 -2.83 7.41 11.07
CA THR A 103 -2.42 8.39 12.09
C THR A 103 -1.48 9.45 11.51
N ARG A 104 -0.56 9.09 10.60
CA ARG A 104 0.23 10.05 9.82
C ARG A 104 -0.66 10.97 8.98
N HIS A 105 -1.75 10.47 8.42
CA HIS A 105 -2.68 11.31 7.66
C HIS A 105 -3.43 12.28 8.57
N TRP A 106 -3.96 11.82 9.72
CA TRP A 106 -4.61 12.69 10.70
C TRP A 106 -3.68 13.76 11.28
N ALA A 107 -2.41 13.44 11.51
CA ALA A 107 -1.41 14.42 11.92
C ALA A 107 -1.19 15.50 10.85
N ARG A 108 -1.12 15.10 9.57
CA ARG A 108 -0.99 16.04 8.43
C ARG A 108 -2.18 16.98 8.32
N ASP A 109 -3.39 16.46 8.50
CA ASP A 109 -4.63 17.22 8.43
C ASP A 109 -4.89 18.04 9.71
N LYS A 110 -3.93 18.05 10.65
CA LYS A 110 -4.00 18.71 11.96
C LYS A 110 -5.16 18.25 12.83
N VAL A 111 -5.72 17.06 12.53
CA VAL A 111 -6.71 16.39 13.39
C VAL A 111 -6.03 15.86 14.66
N LEU A 112 -4.76 15.45 14.55
CA LEU A 112 -3.96 14.93 15.65
C LEU A 112 -2.70 15.79 15.86
N SER A 113 -2.33 16.03 17.12
CA SER A 113 -1.04 16.68 17.43
C SER A 113 0.13 15.72 17.17
N ASN A 114 1.32 16.25 16.88
CA ASN A 114 2.53 15.43 16.68
C ASN A 114 2.85 14.56 17.92
N THR A 115 2.60 15.09 19.11
CA THR A 115 2.78 14.36 20.37
C THR A 115 1.82 13.17 20.45
N ALA A 116 0.53 13.39 20.15
CA ALA A 116 -0.46 12.32 20.17
C ALA A 116 -0.18 11.25 19.09
N TYR A 117 0.30 11.65 17.90
CA TYR A 117 0.77 10.71 16.87
C TYR A 117 1.91 9.80 17.39
N ASN A 118 2.95 10.38 17.99
CA ASN A 118 4.07 9.61 18.53
C ASN A 118 3.65 8.66 19.66
N ILE A 119 2.70 9.08 20.51
CA ILE A 119 2.14 8.24 21.57
C ILE A 119 1.38 7.06 20.95
N VAL A 120 0.46 7.32 20.01
CA VAL A 120 -0.30 6.26 19.34
C VAL A 120 0.65 5.27 18.68
N LYS A 121 1.65 5.76 17.94
CA LYS A 121 2.67 4.90 17.32
C LYS A 121 3.41 4.04 18.34
N ALA A 122 3.87 4.61 19.44
CA ALA A 122 4.56 3.86 20.49
C ALA A 122 3.66 2.78 21.10
N LEU A 123 2.40 3.11 21.40
CA LEU A 123 1.42 2.16 21.92
C LEU A 123 1.10 1.06 20.91
N SER A 124 1.00 1.37 19.62
CA SER A 124 0.78 0.38 18.57
C SER A 124 1.97 -0.55 18.40
N SER A 125 3.21 -0.04 18.47
CA SER A 125 4.42 -0.88 18.43
C SER A 125 4.50 -1.81 19.65
N LEU A 126 4.22 -1.28 20.85
CA LEU A 126 4.18 -2.09 22.07
C LEU A 126 3.03 -3.11 22.03
N GLY A 127 1.87 -2.71 21.51
CA GLY A 127 0.72 -3.60 21.33
C GLY A 127 1.01 -4.71 20.34
N ALA A 128 1.68 -4.43 19.22
CA ALA A 128 2.09 -5.45 18.26
C ALA A 128 3.14 -6.40 18.85
N ALA A 129 4.19 -5.87 19.50
CA ALA A 129 5.22 -6.69 20.13
C ALA A 129 4.67 -7.54 21.28
N GLY A 130 3.85 -6.94 22.15
CA GLY A 130 3.18 -7.62 23.26
C GLY A 130 2.16 -8.64 22.78
N GLY A 131 1.39 -8.31 21.73
CA GLY A 131 0.42 -9.20 21.11
C GLY A 131 1.07 -10.43 20.46
N ILE A 132 2.19 -10.25 19.75
CA ILE A 132 2.99 -11.37 19.20
C ILE A 132 3.56 -12.23 20.34
N THR A 133 4.16 -11.61 21.36
CA THR A 133 4.71 -12.33 22.52
C THR A 133 3.61 -13.11 23.24
N LEU A 134 2.43 -12.51 23.41
CA LEU A 134 1.28 -13.16 24.03
C LEU A 134 0.77 -14.31 23.17
N ALA A 135 0.64 -14.13 21.86
CA ALA A 135 0.24 -15.19 20.93
C ALA A 135 1.19 -16.39 21.03
N ILE A 136 2.51 -16.16 21.07
CA ILE A 136 3.52 -17.22 21.26
C ILE A 136 3.39 -17.87 22.64
N GLY A 137 3.18 -17.09 23.70
CA GLY A 137 3.05 -17.63 25.06
C GLY A 137 1.76 -18.41 25.31
N LEU A 138 0.67 -18.05 24.62
CA LEU A 138 -0.64 -18.68 24.75
C LEU A 138 -0.87 -19.81 23.75
N SER A 139 -0.07 -19.91 22.69
CA SER A 139 -0.24 -20.95 21.67
C SER A 139 -0.23 -22.39 22.20
N PRO A 140 0.51 -22.74 23.26
CA PRO A 140 0.45 -24.08 23.84
C PRO A 140 -0.80 -24.33 24.69
N LEU A 141 -1.55 -23.28 25.07
CA LEU A 141 -2.62 -23.35 26.06
C LEU A 141 -4.01 -23.56 25.44
N SER A 142 -4.26 -22.98 24.27
CA SER A 142 -5.56 -23.13 23.58
C SER A 142 -5.51 -22.55 22.16
N THR A 143 -5.87 -23.37 21.17
CA THR A 143 -6.09 -22.93 19.77
C THR A 143 -7.24 -21.92 19.68
N THR A 144 -8.28 -22.08 20.49
CA THR A 144 -9.42 -21.14 20.57
C THR A 144 -8.97 -19.72 20.92
N THR A 145 -7.95 -19.57 21.77
CA THR A 145 -7.41 -18.25 22.09
C THR A 145 -6.78 -17.58 20.88
N LEU A 146 -6.01 -18.32 20.07
CA LEU A 146 -5.42 -17.78 18.84
C LEU A 146 -6.49 -17.45 17.79
N GLU A 147 -7.56 -18.25 17.69
CA GLU A 147 -8.72 -17.96 16.83
C GLU A 147 -9.42 -16.65 17.23
N ILE A 148 -9.65 -16.43 18.53
CA ILE A 148 -10.25 -15.19 19.03
C ILE A 148 -9.33 -14.00 18.70
N ILE A 149 -8.03 -14.12 18.95
CA ILE A 149 -7.04 -13.08 18.61
C ILE A 149 -7.09 -12.81 17.10
N PHE A 150 -7.07 -13.84 16.27
CA PHE A 150 -7.17 -13.73 14.81
C PHE A 150 -8.43 -12.96 14.38
N ILE A 151 -9.60 -13.32 14.91
CA ILE A 151 -10.87 -12.65 14.58
C ILE A 151 -10.82 -11.17 14.97
N VAL A 152 -10.32 -10.85 16.17
CA VAL A 152 -10.20 -9.46 16.61
C VAL A 152 -9.28 -8.67 15.68
N LEU A 153 -8.11 -9.21 15.34
CA LEU A 153 -7.18 -8.57 14.40
C LEU A 153 -7.77 -8.42 13.00
N ALA A 154 -8.48 -9.42 12.47
CA ALA A 154 -9.14 -9.33 11.18
C ALA A 154 -10.20 -8.21 11.14
N VAL A 155 -10.96 -8.03 12.23
CA VAL A 155 -11.93 -6.93 12.36
C VAL A 155 -11.22 -5.57 12.42
N VAL A 156 -10.12 -5.46 13.17
CA VAL A 156 -9.29 -4.25 13.22
C VAL A 156 -8.74 -3.92 11.83
N LEU A 157 -8.20 -4.92 11.13
CA LEU A 157 -7.70 -4.77 9.76
C LEU A 157 -8.79 -4.23 8.84
N PHE A 158 -9.99 -4.81 8.85
CA PHE A 158 -11.10 -4.36 8.01
C PHE A 158 -11.52 -2.92 8.34
N ALA A 159 -11.53 -2.55 9.61
CA ALA A 159 -11.81 -1.17 10.01
C ALA A 159 -10.74 -0.19 9.50
N LEU A 160 -9.45 -0.54 9.63
CA LEU A 160 -8.34 0.28 9.13
C LEU A 160 -8.35 0.40 7.61
N VAL A 161 -8.63 -0.69 6.89
CA VAL A 161 -8.78 -0.71 5.44
C VAL A 161 -9.95 0.18 5.01
N TYR A 162 -11.08 0.13 5.70
CA TYR A 162 -12.21 1.02 5.45
C TYR A 162 -11.85 2.50 5.68
N LEU A 163 -11.15 2.82 6.77
CA LEU A 163 -10.72 4.19 7.08
C LEU A 163 -9.76 4.74 6.02
N THR A 164 -8.73 3.97 5.65
CA THR A 164 -7.79 4.36 4.59
C THR A 164 -8.50 4.51 3.24
N TYR A 165 -9.43 3.60 2.91
CA TYR A 165 -10.21 3.68 1.69
C TYR A 165 -11.07 4.95 1.65
N ARG A 166 -11.76 5.28 2.75
CA ARG A 166 -12.58 6.49 2.86
C ARG A 166 -11.75 7.76 2.68
N GLN A 167 -10.56 7.81 3.28
CA GLN A 167 -9.62 8.92 3.12
C GLN A 167 -9.08 9.02 1.68
N GLY A 168 -8.92 7.88 1.02
CA GLY A 168 -8.44 7.79 -0.35
C GLY A 168 -9.50 8.01 -1.44
N ARG A 169 -10.80 7.96 -1.12
CA ARG A 169 -11.89 7.94 -2.11
C ARG A 169 -11.89 9.12 -3.10
N GLY A 170 -11.35 10.27 -2.72
CA GLY A 170 -11.17 11.43 -3.62
C GLY A 170 -9.99 11.33 -4.60
N ARG A 171 -9.17 10.28 -4.52
CA ARG A 171 -7.89 10.13 -5.25
C ARG A 171 -7.94 9.04 -6.33
N GLY A 172 -9.13 8.62 -6.75
CA GLY A 172 -9.29 7.53 -7.72
C GLY A 172 -8.84 6.17 -7.19
N VAL A 173 -8.91 5.96 -5.87
CA VAL A 173 -8.51 4.69 -5.24
C VAL A 173 -9.37 3.55 -5.79
N SER A 174 -8.71 2.48 -6.20
CA SER A 174 -9.32 1.31 -6.81
C SER A 174 -10.26 0.58 -5.85
N MET A 175 -11.19 -0.21 -6.38
CA MET A 175 -12.09 -1.08 -5.62
C MET A 175 -11.37 -2.30 -4.97
N LEU A 176 -10.04 -2.37 -5.06
CA LEU A 176 -9.22 -3.48 -4.56
C LEU A 176 -9.41 -3.79 -3.06
N PRO A 177 -9.41 -2.84 -2.11
CA PRO A 177 -9.61 -3.17 -0.70
C PRO A 177 -10.99 -3.75 -0.43
N VAL A 178 -12.02 -3.27 -1.12
CA VAL A 178 -13.39 -3.80 -1.00
C VAL A 178 -13.44 -5.23 -1.55
N ALA A 179 -12.87 -5.46 -2.74
CA ALA A 179 -12.81 -6.78 -3.35
C ALA A 179 -12.06 -7.78 -2.44
N SER A 180 -10.93 -7.36 -1.86
CA SER A 180 -10.16 -8.16 -0.90
C SER A 180 -11.00 -8.57 0.30
N VAL A 181 -11.65 -7.61 0.98
CA VAL A 181 -12.50 -7.90 2.15
C VAL A 181 -13.63 -8.87 1.78
N VAL A 182 -14.28 -8.68 0.63
CA VAL A 182 -15.32 -9.59 0.15
C VAL A 182 -14.78 -11.00 -0.04
N VAL A 183 -13.63 -11.16 -0.69
CA VAL A 183 -12.98 -12.47 -0.89
C VAL A 183 -12.63 -13.12 0.45
N MET A 184 -12.08 -12.38 1.40
CA MET A 184 -11.74 -12.90 2.74
C MET A 184 -12.98 -13.32 3.53
N VAL A 185 -14.09 -12.58 3.42
CA VAL A 185 -15.38 -12.95 4.04
C VAL A 185 -15.93 -14.23 3.41
N ILE A 186 -15.91 -14.34 2.08
CA ILE A 186 -16.31 -15.58 1.37
C ILE A 186 -15.46 -16.76 1.82
N ALA A 187 -14.15 -16.56 1.94
CA ALA A 187 -13.24 -17.56 2.49
C ALA A 187 -13.74 -17.99 3.89
N ALA A 188 -13.99 -17.04 4.80
CA ALA A 188 -14.39 -17.35 6.17
C ALA A 188 -15.72 -18.11 6.22
N VAL A 189 -16.62 -17.84 5.28
CA VAL A 189 -17.86 -18.60 5.08
C VAL A 189 -17.56 -20.03 4.63
N PHE A 190 -16.68 -20.25 3.65
CA PHE A 190 -16.30 -21.61 3.23
C PHE A 190 -15.72 -22.42 4.39
N TRP A 191 -14.81 -21.83 5.16
CA TRP A 191 -14.25 -22.49 6.34
C TRP A 191 -15.34 -22.81 7.39
N ASN A 192 -16.10 -21.80 7.84
CA ASN A 192 -17.10 -22.00 8.90
C ASN A 192 -18.20 -22.98 8.51
N THR A 193 -18.68 -22.91 7.27
CA THR A 193 -19.74 -23.81 6.81
C THR A 193 -19.24 -25.25 6.72
N ASN A 194 -18.02 -25.48 6.24
CA ASN A 194 -17.41 -26.79 6.18
C ASN A 194 -17.29 -27.43 7.57
N GLU A 195 -16.73 -26.70 8.53
CA GLU A 195 -16.48 -27.25 9.86
C GLU A 195 -17.77 -27.42 10.68
N ARG A 196 -18.68 -26.43 10.65
CA ARG A 196 -19.93 -26.50 11.43
C ARG A 196 -20.92 -27.56 10.93
N PHE A 197 -21.01 -27.75 9.61
CA PHE A 197 -21.95 -28.70 9.02
C PHE A 197 -21.32 -30.06 8.71
N CYS A 198 -20.08 -30.31 9.18
CA CYS A 198 -19.35 -31.53 8.90
C CYS A 198 -20.12 -32.80 9.33
N SER A 199 -20.79 -32.75 10.49
CA SER A 199 -21.59 -33.87 11.01
C SER A 199 -22.80 -34.22 10.15
N ALA A 200 -23.33 -33.27 9.38
CA ALA A 200 -24.44 -33.47 8.44
C ALA A 200 -24.00 -34.18 7.15
N ILE A 201 -22.68 -34.24 6.88
CA ILE A 201 -22.13 -34.87 5.69
C ILE A 201 -21.87 -36.36 5.98
N PRO A 202 -22.36 -37.29 5.12
CA PRO A 202 -22.09 -38.71 5.28
C PRO A 202 -20.60 -39.00 5.41
N PRO A 203 -20.17 -39.85 6.37
CA PRO A 203 -18.76 -40.06 6.67
C PRO A 203 -17.85 -40.33 5.47
N GLU A 204 -18.34 -41.14 4.53
CA GLU A 204 -17.64 -41.54 3.31
C GLU A 204 -17.44 -40.41 2.29
N ARG A 205 -18.19 -39.30 2.45
CA ARG A 205 -18.14 -38.13 1.58
C ARG A 205 -17.32 -36.97 2.14
N ARG A 206 -17.03 -36.95 3.45
CA ARG A 206 -16.36 -35.79 4.10
C ARG A 206 -14.99 -35.45 3.50
N ARG A 207 -14.24 -36.47 3.08
CA ARG A 207 -12.95 -36.31 2.37
C ARG A 207 -13.03 -35.56 1.04
N PHE A 208 -14.22 -35.40 0.46
CA PHE A 208 -14.43 -34.72 -0.82
C PHE A 208 -15.05 -33.34 -0.68
N VAL A 209 -15.13 -32.80 0.55
CA VAL A 209 -15.73 -31.48 0.80
C VAL A 209 -14.59 -30.48 0.92
N PRO A 210 -14.31 -29.68 -0.13
CA PRO A 210 -13.10 -28.89 -0.19
C PRO A 210 -13.26 -27.54 0.52
N GLY A 211 -14.17 -27.38 1.48
CA GLY A 211 -14.47 -26.06 2.04
C GLY A 211 -13.25 -25.42 2.71
N HIS A 212 -12.48 -26.20 3.46
CA HIS A 212 -11.20 -25.77 4.02
C HIS A 212 -10.13 -25.51 2.95
N ALA A 213 -10.08 -26.33 1.90
CA ALA A 213 -9.16 -26.14 0.78
C ALA A 213 -9.45 -24.86 -0.03
N LEU A 214 -10.74 -24.54 -0.22
CA LEU A 214 -11.19 -23.29 -0.84
C LEU A 214 -10.89 -22.07 0.04
N TRP A 215 -10.90 -22.24 1.37
CA TRP A 215 -10.42 -21.22 2.30
C TRP A 215 -8.97 -20.83 2.00
N HIS A 216 -8.04 -21.78 1.84
CA HIS A 216 -6.62 -21.47 1.55
C HIS A 216 -6.43 -20.60 0.31
N ILE A 217 -7.10 -20.97 -0.79
CA ILE A 217 -6.99 -20.23 -2.06
C ILE A 217 -7.57 -18.83 -1.88
N ALA A 218 -8.79 -18.72 -1.33
CA ALA A 218 -9.48 -17.45 -1.20
C ALA A 218 -8.81 -16.52 -0.18
N ILE A 219 -8.40 -17.03 0.99
CA ILE A 219 -7.73 -16.22 2.01
C ILE A 219 -6.35 -15.76 1.53
N GLY A 220 -5.57 -16.64 0.89
CA GLY A 220 -4.26 -16.29 0.33
C GLY A 220 -4.37 -15.20 -0.73
N PHE A 221 -5.35 -15.30 -1.64
CA PHE A 221 -5.60 -14.29 -2.65
C PHE A 221 -6.13 -12.97 -2.06
N GLY A 222 -7.05 -13.06 -1.09
CA GLY A 222 -7.60 -11.90 -0.39
C GLY A 222 -6.53 -11.10 0.34
N VAL A 223 -5.66 -11.78 1.09
CA VAL A 223 -4.50 -11.19 1.78
C VAL A 223 -3.54 -10.57 0.76
N TYR A 224 -3.22 -11.27 -0.34
CA TYR A 224 -2.41 -10.69 -1.41
C TYR A 224 -2.96 -9.35 -1.91
N ILE A 225 -4.25 -9.28 -2.23
CA ILE A 225 -4.87 -8.02 -2.71
C ILE A 225 -4.81 -6.93 -1.63
N ILE A 226 -5.07 -7.26 -0.36
CA ILE A 226 -5.08 -6.25 0.72
C ILE A 226 -3.69 -5.68 0.96
N THR A 227 -2.67 -6.53 0.87
CA THR A 227 -1.27 -6.13 1.04
C THR A 227 -0.81 -5.29 -0.16
N GLN A 228 -1.22 -5.62 -1.39
CA GLN A 228 -1.00 -4.75 -2.57
C GLN A 228 -1.66 -3.37 -2.41
N TYR A 229 -2.85 -3.33 -1.83
CA TYR A 229 -3.52 -2.06 -1.53
C TYR A 229 -2.74 -1.25 -0.49
N ALA A 230 -2.29 -1.87 0.60
CA ALA A 230 -1.48 -1.21 1.62
C ALA A 230 -0.19 -0.62 1.01
N THR A 231 0.46 -1.37 0.13
CA THR A 231 1.56 -0.93 -0.72
C THR A 231 1.25 0.36 -1.48
N TYR A 232 0.14 0.40 -2.20
CA TYR A 232 -0.26 1.54 -3.02
C TYR A 232 -0.48 2.79 -2.16
N VAL A 233 -1.21 2.64 -1.05
CA VAL A 233 -1.50 3.73 -0.12
C VAL A 233 -0.22 4.27 0.53
N LEU A 234 0.66 3.39 1.00
CA LEU A 234 1.92 3.76 1.65
C LEU A 234 2.89 4.44 0.67
N HIS A 235 2.90 4.04 -0.59
CA HIS A 235 3.75 4.63 -1.62
C HIS A 235 3.29 6.04 -2.04
N ASP A 236 1.98 6.27 -2.28
CA ASP A 236 1.45 7.62 -2.60
C ASP A 236 1.73 8.62 -1.47
N SER A 237 1.66 8.18 -0.22
CA SER A 237 2.02 8.98 0.96
C SER A 237 3.48 9.47 0.95
N GLY A 238 4.39 8.74 0.31
CA GLY A 238 5.82 9.08 0.21
C GLY A 238 6.14 10.05 -0.93
N VAL A 239 5.59 9.82 -2.13
CA VAL A 239 5.91 10.57 -3.36
C VAL A 239 5.53 12.05 -3.25
N ARG A 240 4.42 12.38 -2.56
CA ARG A 240 3.99 13.79 -2.38
C ARG A 240 4.92 14.64 -1.51
N ARG A 241 5.97 14.08 -0.89
CA ARG A 241 6.98 14.86 -0.18
C ARG A 241 7.95 15.58 -1.11
N ILE A 242 8.08 15.14 -2.36
CA ILE A 242 8.80 15.92 -3.37
C ILE A 242 7.81 16.92 -3.94
N LYS A 243 7.45 17.94 -3.14
CA LYS A 243 7.15 19.23 -3.76
C LYS A 243 8.45 19.61 -4.46
N MET A 244 8.51 19.40 -5.77
CA MET A 244 9.33 20.25 -6.58
C MET A 244 8.79 21.65 -6.32
N THR A 245 9.33 22.35 -5.32
CA THR A 245 9.36 23.80 -5.40
C THR A 245 10.13 24.03 -6.68
N PRO A 246 9.50 24.53 -7.77
CA PRO A 246 10.28 24.99 -8.89
C PRO A 246 11.06 26.18 -8.33
N THR A 247 12.25 25.92 -7.78
CA THR A 247 13.27 26.94 -7.71
C THR A 247 13.66 27.14 -9.16
N LEU A 248 12.88 27.99 -9.84
CA LEU A 248 13.20 28.49 -11.15
C LEU A 248 14.49 29.30 -10.96
N ARG A 249 15.65 28.63 -11.05
CA ARG A 249 16.94 29.29 -11.15
C ARG A 249 16.98 29.91 -12.53
N VAL A 250 16.63 31.19 -12.61
CA VAL A 250 16.96 31.99 -13.78
C VAL A 250 18.44 32.30 -13.69
N ILE A 251 19.25 31.53 -14.42
CA ILE A 251 20.67 31.83 -14.60
C ILE A 251 20.75 32.86 -15.72
N ILE A 252 21.03 34.11 -15.37
CA ILE A 252 21.35 35.15 -16.36
C ILE A 252 22.87 35.12 -16.51
N GLU A 253 23.35 34.57 -17.63
CA GLU A 253 24.75 34.70 -18.04
C GLU A 253 24.90 36.04 -18.77
N ASP A 254 25.24 37.09 -18.01
CA ASP A 254 25.81 38.32 -18.58
C ASP A 254 27.35 38.18 -18.46
N ILE A 255 28.06 38.60 -19.50
CA ILE A 255 29.48 38.32 -19.77
C ILE A 255 30.33 38.43 -18.48
N GLY A 256 30.65 37.29 -17.87
CA GLY A 256 31.55 37.17 -16.72
C GLY A 256 30.95 37.12 -15.31
N ARG A 257 29.62 37.16 -15.11
CA ARG A 257 29.02 37.01 -13.77
C ARG A 257 27.73 36.18 -13.75
N THR A 258 27.69 35.18 -12.85
CA THR A 258 26.49 34.36 -12.60
C THR A 258 25.67 34.99 -11.47
N HIS A 259 24.48 35.48 -11.77
CA HIS A 259 23.54 35.98 -10.75
C HIS A 259 22.50 34.91 -10.42
N THR A 260 22.35 34.58 -9.13
CA THR A 260 21.27 33.70 -8.65
C THR A 260 20.14 34.57 -8.12
N VAL A 261 19.04 34.69 -8.86
CA VAL A 261 17.87 35.43 -8.40
C VAL A 261 16.88 34.43 -7.79
N ARG A 262 16.52 34.62 -6.51
CA ARG A 262 15.35 33.95 -5.93
C ARG A 262 14.11 34.74 -6.36
N PRO A 263 13.15 34.13 -7.05
CA PRO A 263 11.87 34.77 -7.29
C PRO A 263 11.11 34.76 -5.95
N ASP A 264 11.27 35.79 -5.14
CA ASP A 264 10.31 36.06 -4.08
C ASP A 264 9.02 36.53 -4.77
N VAL A 265 7.99 35.69 -4.65
CA VAL A 265 6.66 35.90 -5.24
C VAL A 265 6.09 37.20 -4.66
N GLY A 266 6.11 38.26 -5.46
CA GLY A 266 5.50 39.56 -5.12
C GLY A 266 6.31 40.79 -5.51
N ASN A 267 7.62 40.67 -5.77
CA ASN A 267 8.42 41.81 -6.19
C ASN A 267 8.62 41.79 -7.71
N ALA A 268 8.19 42.86 -8.37
CA ALA A 268 8.49 43.12 -9.77
C ALA A 268 9.99 42.92 -10.04
N LEU A 269 10.34 42.42 -11.23
CA LEU A 269 11.72 42.24 -11.66
C LEU A 269 12.56 43.46 -11.24
N PRO A 270 13.75 43.27 -10.64
CA PRO A 270 14.57 44.39 -10.18
C PRO A 270 14.70 45.47 -11.26
N SER A 271 14.50 46.73 -10.91
CA SER A 271 14.45 47.84 -11.86
C SER A 271 15.71 47.99 -12.73
N TRP A 272 16.85 47.41 -12.31
CA TRP A 272 18.07 47.34 -13.12
C TRP A 272 17.96 46.40 -14.33
N LEU A 273 17.11 45.38 -14.27
CA LEU A 273 16.80 44.48 -15.39
C LEU A 273 15.87 45.12 -16.43
N GLN A 274 15.05 46.08 -16.01
CA GLN A 274 14.14 46.82 -16.90
C GLN A 274 14.84 47.92 -17.73
N ARG A 275 16.11 48.23 -17.46
CA ARG A 275 16.84 49.37 -18.06
C ARG A 275 17.86 49.02 -19.15
N LYS A 276 18.00 47.76 -19.58
CA LYS A 276 18.92 47.39 -20.68
C LYS A 276 18.15 47.05 -21.98
N PRO A 277 18.05 47.98 -22.96
CA PRO A 277 17.27 47.77 -24.19
C PRO A 277 17.95 46.94 -25.28
N SER A 278 19.02 46.17 -25.00
CA SER A 278 19.77 45.45 -26.06
C SER A 278 20.16 43.99 -25.77
N LEU A 279 19.53 43.33 -24.79
CA LEU A 279 19.75 41.89 -24.59
C LEU A 279 18.79 41.08 -25.46
N SER A 280 19.30 40.53 -26.57
CA SER A 280 18.50 39.89 -27.62
C SER A 280 18.11 38.43 -27.34
N LYS A 281 18.66 37.79 -26.31
CA LYS A 281 18.31 36.40 -25.92
C LYS A 281 18.50 36.17 -24.42
N PHE A 282 17.49 35.62 -23.76
CA PHE A 282 17.59 35.06 -22.41
C PHE A 282 17.48 33.54 -22.50
N TRP A 283 18.36 32.82 -21.81
CA TRP A 283 18.24 31.37 -21.63
C TRP A 283 17.78 31.11 -20.21
N VAL A 284 16.54 30.65 -20.04
CA VAL A 284 16.04 30.21 -18.74
C VAL A 284 16.33 28.72 -18.61
N ARG A 285 17.42 28.36 -17.94
CA ARG A 285 17.70 26.97 -17.61
C ARG A 285 17.06 26.63 -16.27
N ALA A 286 15.83 26.12 -16.31
CA ALA A 286 15.21 25.54 -15.12
C ALA A 286 16.06 24.33 -14.69
N ASN A 287 16.76 24.48 -13.56
CA ASN A 287 17.55 23.40 -13.00
C ASN A 287 16.81 22.94 -11.75
N PRO A 288 15.95 21.91 -11.83
CA PRO A 288 15.23 21.41 -10.67
C PRO A 288 16.27 20.80 -9.73
N LYS A 289 16.72 21.58 -8.74
CA LYS A 289 17.44 21.01 -7.61
C LYS A 289 16.39 20.55 -6.60
N PRO A 290 16.28 19.25 -6.30
CA PRO A 290 15.55 18.84 -5.13
C PRO A 290 16.23 19.49 -3.92
N GLU A 291 15.51 20.34 -3.19
CA GLU A 291 15.94 20.74 -1.83
C GLU A 291 15.69 19.54 -0.91
N ALA A 292 16.58 18.55 -0.99
CA ALA A 292 16.66 17.48 -0.01
C ALA A 292 17.26 18.06 1.28
N LYS A 293 16.42 18.42 2.24
CA LYS A 293 16.83 18.51 3.64
C LYS A 293 16.85 17.10 4.22
N GLY A 294 18.00 16.43 4.11
CA GLY A 294 18.26 15.14 4.77
C GLY A 294 18.67 14.03 3.80
N GLU A 295 19.90 13.56 4.03
CA GLU A 295 20.60 12.34 3.58
C GLU A 295 20.57 11.95 2.09
N GLY A 296 21.79 11.72 1.59
CA GLY A 296 22.09 11.41 0.20
C GLY A 296 21.57 10.06 -0.25
N ASP A 297 21.14 10.02 -1.52
CA ASP A 297 21.32 8.92 -2.48
C ASP A 297 20.38 8.99 -3.70
N LEU A 298 19.56 10.04 -3.84
CA LEU A 298 18.84 10.32 -5.09
C LEU A 298 19.54 11.39 -5.93
N ALA A 299 20.68 11.04 -6.52
CA ALA A 299 21.36 11.87 -7.53
C ALA A 299 21.96 11.02 -8.65
N ARG A 300 21.16 10.14 -9.26
CA ARG A 300 21.40 9.62 -10.60
C ARG A 300 20.05 9.56 -11.31
N ASP A 301 19.99 10.07 -12.53
CA ASP A 301 18.86 10.08 -13.46
C ASP A 301 17.92 11.29 -13.38
N MET A 302 18.42 12.45 -13.84
CA MET A 302 17.57 13.44 -14.53
C MET A 302 18.30 13.93 -15.78
N GLU A 303 17.85 13.48 -16.95
CA GLU A 303 18.23 14.08 -18.24
C GLU A 303 17.69 15.51 -18.31
N SER A 304 18.56 16.44 -18.70
CA SER A 304 18.25 17.86 -18.80
C SER A 304 17.36 18.16 -20.01
N GLY A 305 16.05 18.27 -19.81
CA GLY A 305 15.16 18.89 -20.78
C GLY A 305 15.33 20.41 -20.76
N ALA A 306 15.79 21.01 -21.86
CA ALA A 306 15.82 22.46 -22.04
C ALA A 306 14.45 22.95 -22.52
N VAL A 307 13.83 23.89 -21.79
CA VAL A 307 12.58 24.54 -22.21
C VAL A 307 12.92 25.94 -22.72
N ALA A 308 12.69 26.20 -24.00
CA ALA A 308 12.86 27.53 -24.60
C ALA A 308 11.57 28.34 -24.42
N VAL A 309 11.60 29.41 -23.62
CA VAL A 309 10.48 30.35 -23.48
C VAL A 309 10.74 31.54 -24.40
N ARG A 310 9.91 31.72 -25.43
CA ARG A 310 9.98 32.87 -26.34
C ARG A 310 9.09 33.98 -25.78
N LEU A 311 9.68 35.03 -25.22
CA LEU A 311 8.94 36.21 -24.79
C LEU A 311 8.65 37.10 -26.02
N SER A 312 7.37 37.26 -26.36
CA SER A 312 6.94 38.25 -27.36
C SER A 312 7.00 39.66 -26.77
N PRO A 313 7.56 40.64 -27.48
CA PRO A 313 7.61 42.01 -26.98
C PRO A 313 6.26 42.72 -27.20
N GLY A 314 5.71 43.26 -26.12
CA GLY A 314 4.86 44.45 -26.17
C GLY A 314 3.37 44.24 -25.93
N CYS A 315 2.88 44.74 -24.79
CA CYS A 315 1.73 45.64 -24.72
C CYS A 315 1.66 46.26 -23.31
N ALA A 316 2.26 47.43 -23.15
CA ALA A 316 1.97 48.34 -22.05
C ALA A 316 0.56 48.92 -22.26
N ARG A 317 -0.31 48.84 -21.24
CA ARG A 317 -1.62 49.54 -21.26
C ARG A 317 -1.47 50.93 -20.65
N HIS A 318 -1.56 51.95 -21.50
CA HIS A 318 -2.16 53.23 -21.15
C HIS A 318 -3.60 53.26 -21.69
N HIS A 319 -4.49 53.95 -20.97
CA HIS A 319 -5.85 54.28 -21.39
C HIS A 319 -5.91 54.91 -22.79
N VAL A 320 -6.95 54.57 -23.58
CA VAL A 320 -7.85 55.47 -24.36
C VAL A 320 -8.65 54.65 -25.42
N THR A 321 -9.90 55.07 -25.58
CA THR A 321 -11.08 54.71 -26.41
C THR A 321 -10.97 53.86 -27.70
N TRP A 322 -12.00 53.01 -27.92
CA TRP A 322 -12.46 52.37 -29.17
C TRP A 322 -13.02 53.38 -30.22
N PRO A 323 -13.38 52.98 -31.47
CA PRO A 323 -13.02 51.78 -32.27
C PRO A 323 -12.52 52.12 -33.70
N HIS A 324 -11.72 51.24 -34.34
CA HIS A 324 -11.82 51.04 -35.80
C HIS A 324 -11.33 49.63 -36.21
N PRO A 325 -11.89 49.00 -37.26
CA PRO A 325 -11.80 47.57 -37.52
C PRO A 325 -10.92 47.27 -38.74
N SER A 326 -9.78 46.60 -38.56
CA SER A 326 -9.11 45.85 -39.62
C SER A 326 -7.84 45.16 -39.12
N CYS A 327 -7.97 43.95 -38.57
CA CYS A 327 -6.90 42.97 -38.57
C CYS A 327 -7.52 41.60 -38.86
N LYS A 328 -7.40 41.14 -40.11
CA LYS A 328 -7.63 39.74 -40.47
C LYS A 328 -6.42 38.90 -40.01
N PRO A 329 -6.61 37.63 -39.62
CA PRO A 329 -5.53 36.79 -39.12
C PRO A 329 -4.65 36.26 -40.26
N ALA A 330 -3.35 36.19 -40.03
CA ALA A 330 -2.42 35.47 -40.88
C ALA A 330 -2.28 34.02 -40.37
N GLY A 331 -2.66 33.09 -41.25
CA GLY A 331 -2.24 31.68 -41.37
C GLY A 331 -1.80 30.91 -40.13
N GLU A 332 -2.62 29.93 -39.75
CA GLU A 332 -2.19 28.78 -38.96
C GLU A 332 -1.25 27.89 -39.80
N LEU A 333 -0.06 27.60 -39.25
CA LEU A 333 0.79 26.47 -39.66
C LEU A 333 0.57 25.31 -38.68
N PRO A 334 0.63 24.05 -39.12
CA PRO A 334 0.38 22.91 -38.27
C PRO A 334 1.56 22.71 -37.30
N LEU A 335 1.26 22.70 -36.00
CA LEU A 335 2.20 22.28 -34.97
C LEU A 335 2.17 20.75 -34.86
N GLU A 336 3.33 20.11 -35.04
CA GLU A 336 3.54 18.72 -34.65
C GLU A 336 3.46 18.54 -33.11
N PRO A 337 3.02 17.37 -32.63
CA PRO A 337 2.72 17.16 -31.22
C PRO A 337 3.96 16.71 -30.45
N SER A 338 4.77 17.65 -29.95
CA SER A 338 5.63 17.37 -28.79
C SER A 338 6.07 18.65 -28.07
N GLN A 339 5.12 19.52 -27.71
CA GLN A 339 5.40 20.54 -26.71
C GLN A 339 4.25 20.57 -25.70
N SER A 340 4.48 19.94 -24.55
CA SER A 340 3.68 20.12 -23.35
C SER A 340 3.77 21.59 -22.93
N THR A 341 2.76 22.37 -23.31
CA THR A 341 2.54 23.72 -22.80
C THR A 341 2.06 23.61 -21.35
N ILE A 342 2.91 24.01 -20.41
CA ILE A 342 2.52 24.17 -19.01
C ILE A 342 1.94 25.58 -18.88
N TYR A 343 0.64 25.68 -18.66
CA TYR A 343 0.02 26.93 -18.21
C TYR A 343 0.34 27.11 -16.73
N ILE A 344 0.90 28.27 -16.38
CA ILE A 344 1.09 28.72 -15.00
C ILE A 344 0.18 29.94 -14.87
N ASP A 345 -0.87 29.81 -14.04
CA ASP A 345 -1.66 30.95 -13.54
C ASP A 345 -0.91 31.68 -12.41
#